data_AF-A0AAD7H331-F1
#
_entry.id   AF-A0AAD7H331-F1
#
_cell.length_a   1.000
_cell.length_b   1.000
_cell.length_c   1.000
_cell.angle_alpha   90.00
_cell.angle_beta   90.00
_cell.angle_gamma   90.00
#
_symmetry.space_group_name_H-M   'P 1'
#
loop_
_entity.id
_entity.type
_entity.pdbx_description
1 polymer ?
#
loop_
_entity_poly.entity_id
_entity_poly.type
_entity_poly.pdbx_seq_one_letter_code
_entity_poly.pdbx_strand_id
1 'polypeptide(L)'
;DHLACRTDLEGGCKRCIVAPATVCCELCTPTQFLDFGRVDILKTKQQPKRAHIADYKAERVDFALRDDLHAFRKTRTIDLRGRAYFRNFGPGYIMPDDVLQCIVDCAHFHKILTAAQLLKETRWHRVSEDGEHLLALIRQHHPAPPPPPPPTDASATPLGTVNSNIPRPRTSSTPTTRRCGKCGIVGHIGWSIRDNLNFR
;
A
#
# COMPACT_ATOMS: atom_id res chain seq x y z
N ASP A 1 -42.92 -8.18 19.47
CA ASP A 1 -43.86 -9.14 18.87
C ASP A 1 -44.57 -8.49 17.68
N HIS A 2 -44.63 -9.17 16.54
CA HIS A 2 -45.26 -8.69 15.30
C HIS A 2 -46.78 -8.47 15.42
N LEU A 3 -47.47 -9.27 16.23
CA LEU A 3 -48.91 -9.13 16.48
C LEU A 3 -49.23 -7.90 17.36
N ALA A 4 -48.32 -7.56 18.29
CA ALA A 4 -48.45 -6.37 19.13
C ALA A 4 -48.09 -5.06 18.40
N CYS A 5 -47.30 -5.13 17.33
CA CYS A 5 -46.84 -3.96 16.57
C CYS A 5 -47.88 -3.44 15.57
N ARG A 6 -48.67 -4.34 14.97
CA ARG A 6 -49.84 -3.99 14.16
C ARG A 6 -50.98 -4.96 14.48
N THR A 7 -51.96 -4.45 15.22
CA THR A 7 -53.16 -5.19 15.63
C THR A 7 -54.28 -5.11 14.59
N ASP A 8 -54.13 -4.26 13.58
CA ASP A 8 -55.05 -4.04 12.46
C ASP A 8 -54.93 -5.09 11.35
N LEU A 9 -53.91 -5.96 11.40
CA LEU A 9 -53.68 -7.02 10.41
C LEU A 9 -53.64 -8.37 11.14
N GLU A 10 -54.40 -9.35 10.63
CA GLU A 10 -54.47 -10.71 11.23
C GLU A 10 -53.10 -11.41 11.30
N GLY A 11 -52.18 -11.07 10.40
CA GLY A 11 -50.81 -11.61 10.37
C GLY A 11 -49.74 -10.72 11.04
N GLY A 12 -50.15 -9.65 11.72
CA GLY A 12 -49.23 -8.70 12.36
C GLY A 12 -48.36 -7.91 11.39
N CYS A 13 -47.37 -7.19 11.93
CA CYS A 13 -46.46 -6.36 11.14
C CYS A 13 -45.48 -7.22 10.32
N LYS A 14 -45.56 -7.16 8.98
CA LYS A 14 -44.65 -7.87 8.05
C LYS A 14 -43.17 -7.50 8.21
N ARG A 15 -42.83 -6.35 8.80
CA ARG A 15 -41.44 -5.98 9.11
C ARG A 15 -40.94 -6.63 10.40
N CYS A 16 -41.86 -7.03 11.29
CA CYS A 16 -41.54 -7.59 12.59
C CYS A 16 -41.68 -9.12 12.64
N ILE A 17 -42.34 -9.71 11.65
CA ILE A 17 -42.44 -11.17 11.53
C ILE A 17 -41.08 -11.73 11.11
N VAL A 18 -40.52 -12.62 11.93
CA VAL A 18 -39.33 -13.38 11.56
C VAL A 18 -39.81 -14.53 10.71
N ALA A 19 -39.48 -14.51 9.42
CA ALA A 19 -39.81 -15.61 8.53
C ALA A 19 -39.09 -16.88 9.02
N PRO A 20 -39.77 -18.04 9.03
CA PRO A 20 -39.09 -19.30 9.33
C PRO A 20 -37.99 -19.52 8.30
N ALA A 21 -36.83 -20.00 8.77
CA ALA A 21 -35.73 -20.31 7.88
C ALA A 21 -36.16 -21.43 6.91
N THR A 22 -35.92 -21.23 5.62
CA THR A 22 -36.18 -22.23 4.57
C THR A 22 -35.20 -23.41 4.63
N VAL A 23 -34.17 -23.30 5.49
CA VAL A 23 -33.06 -24.24 5.65
C VAL A 23 -32.81 -24.41 7.14
N CYS A 24 -32.73 -25.66 7.61
CA CYS A 24 -32.60 -25.94 9.04
C CYS A 24 -31.16 -25.72 9.54
N CYS A 25 -30.21 -26.54 9.06
CA CYS A 25 -28.79 -26.41 9.38
C CYS A 25 -27.96 -27.23 8.37
N GLU A 26 -26.64 -27.09 8.44
CA GLU A 26 -25.70 -27.82 7.58
C GLU A 26 -25.82 -29.35 7.74
N LEU A 27 -26.18 -29.84 8.92
CA LEU A 27 -26.36 -31.28 9.16
C LEU A 27 -27.61 -31.85 8.46
N CYS A 28 -28.70 -31.09 8.43
CA CYS A 28 -29.97 -31.55 7.85
C CYS A 28 -30.01 -31.38 6.32
N THR A 29 -29.31 -30.38 5.79
CA THR A 29 -29.33 -30.03 4.36
C THR A 29 -27.94 -29.65 3.85
N PRO A 30 -26.96 -30.57 3.87
CA PRO A 30 -25.56 -30.26 3.56
C PRO A 30 -25.36 -29.74 2.12
N THR A 31 -26.22 -30.13 1.18
CA THR A 31 -26.19 -29.67 -0.21
C THR A 31 -26.41 -28.18 -0.36
N GLN A 32 -27.18 -27.54 0.54
CA GLN A 32 -27.40 -26.10 0.52
C GLN A 32 -26.19 -25.28 1.00
N PHE A 33 -25.19 -25.95 1.61
CA PHE A 33 -24.01 -25.30 2.17
C PHE A 33 -22.72 -25.56 1.37
N LEU A 34 -22.78 -26.35 0.30
CA LEU A 34 -21.60 -26.74 -0.51
C LEU A 34 -20.84 -25.55 -1.09
N ASP A 35 -21.56 -24.49 -1.47
CA ASP A 35 -20.96 -23.28 -2.06
C ASP A 35 -20.31 -22.37 -1.02
N PHE A 36 -20.65 -22.52 0.27
CA PHE A 36 -20.07 -21.71 1.34
C PHE A 36 -18.72 -22.27 1.81
N GLY A 37 -18.44 -23.55 1.57
CA GLY A 37 -17.17 -24.20 1.91
C GLY A 37 -16.06 -24.05 0.85
N ARG A 38 -16.40 -23.56 -0.36
CA ARG A 38 -15.47 -23.44 -1.47
C ARG A 38 -15.15 -21.98 -1.76
N VAL A 39 -14.20 -21.42 -1.01
CA VAL A 39 -13.56 -20.17 -1.40
C VAL A 39 -12.37 -20.52 -2.28
N ASP A 40 -12.57 -20.50 -3.60
CA ASP A 40 -11.46 -20.52 -4.55
C ASP A 40 -10.71 -19.18 -4.41
N ILE A 41 -9.73 -19.14 -3.51
CA ILE A 41 -8.86 -17.96 -3.34
C ILE A 41 -7.98 -17.87 -4.59
N LEU A 42 -8.47 -17.12 -5.59
CA LEU A 42 -7.65 -16.75 -6.74
C LEU A 42 -6.40 -16.03 -6.22
N LYS A 43 -5.23 -16.62 -6.47
CA LYS A 43 -3.95 -16.00 -6.15
C LYS A 43 -3.87 -14.66 -6.87
N THR A 44 -4.05 -13.58 -6.12
CA THR A 44 -3.95 -12.22 -6.67
C THR A 44 -2.50 -11.98 -7.09
N LYS A 45 -2.30 -11.39 -8.27
CA LYS A 45 -0.96 -10.96 -8.71
C LYS A 45 -0.35 -10.05 -7.64
N GLN A 46 0.87 -10.34 -7.19
CA GLN A 46 1.53 -9.52 -6.19
C GLN A 46 1.71 -8.10 -6.73
N GLN A 47 1.22 -7.13 -5.97
CA GLN A 47 1.42 -5.72 -6.29
C GLN A 47 2.90 -5.37 -6.16
N PRO A 48 3.42 -4.43 -6.98
CA PRO A 48 4.78 -3.93 -6.83
C PRO A 48 5.04 -3.44 -5.40
N LYS A 49 6.27 -3.69 -4.91
CA LYS A 49 6.72 -3.17 -3.62
C LYS A 49 6.94 -1.66 -3.72
N ARG A 50 6.50 -0.95 -2.67
CA ARG A 50 6.82 0.46 -2.45
C ARG A 50 8.33 0.63 -2.22
N ALA A 51 8.86 1.79 -2.57
CA ALA A 51 10.22 2.18 -2.28
C ALA A 51 10.44 2.23 -0.76
N HIS A 52 11.64 1.85 -0.34
CA HIS A 52 12.08 2.09 1.02
C HIS A 52 12.37 3.58 1.20
N ILE A 53 11.79 4.18 2.23
CA ILE A 53 12.01 5.57 2.63
C ILE A 53 12.91 5.52 3.86
N ALA A 54 14.08 6.16 3.79
CA ALA A 54 14.97 6.27 4.94
C ALA A 54 14.44 7.32 5.91
N ASP A 55 14.79 7.20 7.20
CA ASP A 55 14.50 8.24 8.17
C ASP A 55 15.20 9.54 7.75
N TYR A 56 14.45 10.64 7.77
CA TYR A 56 14.95 11.97 7.44
C TYR A 56 14.34 13.00 8.37
N LYS A 57 14.98 14.17 8.39
CA LYS A 57 14.45 15.33 9.10
C LYS A 57 13.69 16.19 8.10
N ALA A 58 12.39 16.33 8.31
CA ALA A 58 11.56 17.19 7.46
C ALA A 58 12.09 18.63 7.45
N GLU A 59 12.20 19.18 6.24
CA GLU A 59 12.64 20.52 5.95
C GLU A 59 11.46 21.46 5.65
N ARG A 60 11.75 22.76 5.53
CA ARG A 60 10.71 23.78 5.23
C ARG A 60 9.96 23.50 3.94
N VAL A 61 10.63 22.94 2.93
CA VAL A 61 10.03 22.56 1.65
C VAL A 61 9.03 21.41 1.80
N ASP A 62 9.31 20.44 2.68
CA ASP A 62 8.41 19.32 2.95
C ASP A 62 7.13 19.80 3.64
N PHE A 63 7.26 20.74 4.59
CA PHE A 63 6.10 21.37 5.25
C PHE A 63 5.26 22.20 4.26
N ALA A 64 5.90 22.96 3.37
CA ALA A 64 5.20 23.74 2.36
C ALA A 64 4.42 22.83 1.38
N LEU A 65 5.03 21.74 0.93
CA LEU A 65 4.33 20.73 0.12
C LEU A 65 3.15 20.13 0.89
N ARG A 66 3.33 19.80 2.17
CA ARG A 66 2.28 19.25 3.03
C ARG A 66 1.08 20.21 3.14
N ASP A 67 1.33 21.50 3.32
CA ASP A 67 0.29 22.53 3.40
C ASP A 67 -0.48 22.68 2.08
N ASP A 68 0.23 22.68 0.95
CA ASP A 68 -0.39 22.73 -0.37
C ASP A 68 -1.22 21.48 -0.66
N LEU A 69 -0.76 20.30 -0.24
CA LEU A 69 -1.55 19.06 -0.33
C LEU A 69 -2.79 19.11 0.56
N HIS A 70 -2.70 19.71 1.75
CA HIS A 70 -3.85 19.94 2.63
C HIS A 70 -4.87 20.89 1.99
N ALA A 71 -4.41 21.98 1.36
CA ALA A 71 -5.26 22.90 0.63
C ALA A 71 -5.92 22.21 -0.57
N PHE A 72 -5.14 21.45 -1.36
CA PHE A 72 -5.63 20.68 -2.49
C PHE A 72 -6.78 19.75 -2.09
N ARG A 73 -6.58 18.89 -1.08
CA ARG A 73 -7.62 17.92 -0.68
C ARG A 73 -8.88 18.60 -0.15
N LYS A 74 -8.75 19.75 0.52
CA LYS A 74 -9.89 20.55 0.99
C LYS A 74 -10.71 21.07 -0.18
N THR A 75 -10.06 21.77 -1.12
CA THR A 75 -10.72 22.32 -2.32
C THR A 75 -11.35 21.21 -3.14
N ARG A 76 -10.60 20.13 -3.41
CA ARG A 76 -11.08 19.01 -4.22
C ARG A 76 -12.29 18.28 -3.59
N THR A 77 -12.35 18.20 -2.26
CA THR A 77 -13.52 17.62 -1.56
C THR A 77 -14.76 18.49 -1.74
N ILE A 78 -14.60 19.81 -1.61
CA ILE A 78 -15.68 20.78 -1.80
C ILE A 78 -16.17 20.74 -3.25
N ASP A 79 -15.26 20.67 -4.23
CA ASP A 79 -15.63 20.68 -5.65
C ASP A 79 -16.41 19.43 -6.05
N LEU A 80 -16.04 18.25 -5.52
CA LEU A 80 -16.63 16.97 -5.94
C LEU A 80 -17.88 16.57 -5.16
N ARG A 81 -17.99 16.99 -3.90
CA ARG A 81 -19.04 16.54 -2.98
C ARG A 81 -19.80 17.69 -2.30
N GLY A 82 -19.36 18.93 -2.51
CA GLY A 82 -19.96 20.11 -1.91
C GLY A 82 -19.53 20.36 -0.46
N ARG A 83 -19.82 21.57 0.03
CA ARG A 83 -19.43 22.00 1.39
C ARG A 83 -20.10 21.19 2.50
N ALA A 84 -21.34 20.74 2.30
CA ALA A 84 -22.06 19.95 3.29
C ALA A 84 -21.33 18.63 3.57
N TYR A 85 -20.88 17.94 2.51
CA TYR A 85 -20.13 16.70 2.63
C TYR A 85 -18.76 16.92 3.29
N PHE A 86 -18.04 17.98 2.88
CA PHE A 86 -16.78 18.36 3.51
C PHE A 86 -16.91 18.57 5.03
N ARG A 87 -18.00 19.20 5.50
CA ARG A 87 -18.23 19.40 6.95
C ARG A 87 -18.42 18.11 7.72
N ASN A 88 -19.02 17.09 7.10
CA ASN A 88 -19.34 15.83 7.77
C ASN A 88 -18.19 14.82 7.73
N PHE A 89 -17.46 14.75 6.61
CA PHE A 89 -16.43 13.72 6.38
C PHE A 89 -15.00 14.26 6.33
N GLY A 90 -14.83 15.58 6.25
CA GLY A 90 -13.54 16.23 6.19
C GLY A 90 -12.79 16.01 4.87
N PRO A 91 -11.56 16.55 4.78
CA PRO A 91 -10.73 16.47 3.57
C PRO A 91 -10.11 15.09 3.32
N GLY A 92 -10.08 14.22 4.35
CA GLY A 92 -9.52 12.88 4.27
C GLY A 92 -10.25 11.96 3.29
N TYR A 93 -11.50 12.31 2.93
CA TYR A 93 -12.28 11.58 1.94
C TYR A 93 -11.60 11.52 0.56
N ILE A 94 -10.97 12.61 0.13
CA ILE A 94 -10.25 12.65 -1.15
C ILE A 94 -8.86 12.03 -1.00
N MET A 95 -8.12 12.45 0.02
CA MET A 95 -6.75 12.02 0.26
C MET A 95 -6.56 11.78 1.76
N PRO A 96 -6.52 10.50 2.16
CA PRO A 96 -6.16 10.09 3.51
C PRO A 96 -4.81 10.63 3.97
N ASP A 97 -4.62 10.79 5.28
CA ASP A 97 -3.39 11.35 5.85
C ASP A 97 -2.15 10.49 5.58
N ASP A 98 -2.30 9.16 5.53
CA ASP A 98 -1.21 8.23 5.21
C ASP A 98 -0.74 8.37 3.76
N VAL A 99 -1.67 8.54 2.82
CA VAL A 99 -1.35 8.84 1.41
C VAL A 99 -0.63 10.17 1.30
N LEU A 100 -1.12 11.20 1.99
CA LEU A 100 -0.50 12.52 1.98
C LEU A 100 0.93 12.48 2.53
N GLN A 101 1.15 11.83 3.67
CA GLN A 101 2.47 11.67 4.26
C GLN A 101 3.40 10.87 3.33
N CYS A 102 2.90 9.78 2.74
CA CYS A 102 3.65 8.99 1.76
C CYS A 102 4.10 9.83 0.54
N ILE A 103 3.27 10.77 0.07
CA ILE A 103 3.63 11.68 -1.02
C ILE A 103 4.77 12.60 -0.59
N VAL A 104 4.67 13.23 0.58
CA VAL A 104 5.70 14.13 1.11
C VAL A 104 7.02 13.37 1.28
N ASP A 105 6.98 12.21 1.91
CA ASP A 105 8.16 11.38 2.15
C ASP A 105 8.83 10.93 0.84
N CYS A 106 8.04 10.52 -0.16
CA CYS A 106 8.57 10.14 -1.46
C CYS A 106 9.07 11.33 -2.29
N ALA A 107 8.47 12.51 -2.12
CA ALA A 107 8.88 13.74 -2.78
C ALA A 107 10.26 14.20 -2.28
N HIS A 108 10.49 14.14 -0.96
CA HIS A 108 11.78 14.45 -0.34
C HIS A 108 12.95 13.70 -1.00
N PHE A 109 12.75 12.40 -1.32
CA PHE A 109 13.75 11.56 -1.96
C PHE A 109 13.63 11.46 -3.50
N HIS A 110 12.84 12.34 -4.13
CA HIS A 110 12.58 12.36 -5.57
C HIS A 110 12.14 10.99 -6.15
N LYS A 111 11.37 10.20 -5.39
CA LYS A 111 10.87 8.88 -5.81
C LYS A 111 9.65 8.96 -6.73
N ILE A 112 8.96 10.10 -6.74
CA ILE A 112 7.77 10.35 -7.55
C ILE A 112 8.07 11.45 -8.56
N LEU A 113 8.29 11.06 -9.82
CA LEU A 113 8.47 11.98 -10.95
C LEU A 113 7.34 11.86 -11.99
N THR A 114 6.63 10.73 -11.96
CA THR A 114 5.60 10.33 -12.94
C THR A 114 4.34 9.83 -12.23
N ALA A 115 3.19 9.86 -12.93
CA ALA A 115 1.92 9.36 -12.39
C ALA A 115 2.00 7.86 -12.07
N ALA A 116 2.73 7.09 -12.87
CA ALA A 116 2.95 5.67 -12.61
C ALA A 116 3.71 5.41 -11.29
N GLN A 117 4.71 6.24 -10.96
CA GLN A 117 5.41 6.17 -9.68
C GLN A 117 4.50 6.62 -8.54
N LEU A 118 3.74 7.71 -8.72
CA LEU A 118 2.77 8.16 -7.73
C LEU A 118 1.77 7.04 -7.38
N LEU A 119 1.21 6.37 -8.40
CA LEU A 119 0.30 5.23 -8.22
C LEU A 119 1.00 4.06 -7.52
N LYS A 120 2.23 3.73 -7.93
CA LYS A 120 2.99 2.62 -7.34
C LYS A 120 3.27 2.86 -5.85
N GLU A 121 3.72 4.06 -5.50
CA GLU A 121 4.15 4.37 -4.14
C GLU A 121 2.94 4.58 -3.22
N THR A 122 1.93 5.33 -3.65
CA THR A 122 0.77 5.65 -2.78
C THR A 122 -0.33 4.60 -2.84
N ARG A 123 -0.49 3.91 -3.98
CA ARG A 123 -1.69 3.09 -4.31
C ARG A 123 -3.00 3.87 -4.23
N TRP A 124 -2.91 5.19 -4.37
CA TRP A 124 -4.07 6.05 -4.29
C TRP A 124 -4.91 5.90 -5.56
N HIS A 125 -6.22 5.67 -5.40
CA HIS A 125 -7.11 5.33 -6.50
C HIS A 125 -7.35 6.50 -7.47
N ARG A 126 -7.10 7.75 -7.04
CA ARG A 126 -7.39 8.95 -7.82
C ARG A 126 -6.20 9.50 -8.61
N VAL A 127 -5.15 8.69 -8.77
CA VAL A 127 -3.95 9.13 -9.52
C VAL A 127 -4.28 9.41 -10.98
N SER A 128 -5.28 8.75 -11.55
CA SER A 128 -5.71 8.98 -12.93
C SER A 128 -6.34 10.37 -13.12
N GLU A 129 -7.11 10.85 -12.15
CA GLU A 129 -7.86 12.10 -12.24
C GLU A 129 -7.08 13.30 -11.69
N ASP A 130 -6.31 13.08 -10.62
CA ASP A 130 -5.68 14.13 -9.83
C ASP A 130 -4.14 14.05 -9.86
N GLY A 131 -3.57 12.99 -10.43
CA GLY A 131 -2.13 12.73 -10.38
C GLY A 131 -1.28 13.82 -11.01
N GLU A 132 -1.66 14.36 -12.18
CA GLU A 132 -0.90 15.43 -12.83
C GLU A 132 -0.87 16.74 -12.02
N HIS A 133 -1.99 17.07 -11.35
CA HIS A 133 -2.04 18.24 -10.46
C HIS A 133 -1.09 18.03 -9.27
N LEU A 134 -1.09 16.84 -8.68
CA LEU A 134 -0.18 16.52 -7.57
C LEU A 134 1.29 16.52 -8.02
N LEU A 135 1.59 16.03 -9.22
CA LEU A 135 2.95 16.09 -9.76
C LEU A 135 3.40 17.53 -9.98
N ALA A 136 2.51 18.44 -10.38
CA ALA A 136 2.84 19.86 -10.47
C ALA A 136 3.19 20.46 -9.10
N LEU A 137 2.40 20.16 -8.06
CA LEU A 137 2.71 20.57 -6.68
C LEU A 137 4.04 19.98 -6.20
N ILE A 138 4.28 18.69 -6.44
CA ILE A 138 5.55 18.04 -6.06
C ILE A 138 6.74 18.71 -6.76
N ARG A 139 6.64 18.99 -8.06
CA ARG A 139 7.72 19.64 -8.84
C ARG A 139 7.98 21.08 -8.41
N GLN A 140 6.95 21.79 -7.93
CA GLN A 140 7.07 23.14 -7.40
C GLN A 140 7.95 23.19 -6.14
N HIS A 141 7.83 22.18 -5.26
CA HIS A 141 8.57 22.12 -3.99
C HIS A 141 9.87 21.30 -4.08
N HIS A 142 9.88 20.25 -4.90
CA HIS A 142 11.01 19.34 -5.13
C HIS A 142 11.30 19.22 -6.63
N PRO A 143 11.94 20.24 -7.24
CA PRO A 143 12.33 20.17 -8.65
C PRO A 143 13.27 18.99 -8.89
N ALA A 144 13.16 18.37 -10.07
CA ALA A 144 14.02 17.23 -10.41
C ALA A 144 15.50 17.67 -10.38
N PRO A 145 16.40 16.85 -9.82
CA PRO A 145 17.82 17.17 -9.83
C PRO A 145 18.32 17.33 -11.27
N PRO A 146 19.25 18.28 -11.51
CA PRO A 146 19.81 18.48 -12.85
C PRO A 146 20.45 17.18 -13.35
N PRO A 147 20.37 16.91 -14.67
CA PRO A 147 21.04 15.75 -15.24
C PRO A 147 22.55 15.81 -14.92
N PRO A 148 23.19 14.65 -14.64
CA PRO A 148 24.63 14.63 -14.44
C PRO A 148 25.34 15.23 -15.65
N PRO A 149 26.44 15.99 -15.47
CA PRO A 149 27.20 16.53 -16.58
C PRO A 149 27.66 15.40 -17.50
N PRO A 150 27.69 15.62 -18.83
CA PRO A 150 28.20 14.62 -19.76
C PRO A 150 29.64 14.24 -19.36
N PRO A 151 30.04 12.96 -19.53
CA PRO A 151 31.42 12.57 -19.30
C PRO A 151 32.31 13.42 -20.21
N THR A 152 33.16 14.25 -19.60
CA THR A 152 34.18 15.00 -20.32
C THR A 152 35.17 13.98 -20.86
N ASP A 153 35.13 13.73 -22.18
CA ASP A 153 36.16 12.97 -22.87
C ASP A 153 37.49 13.72 -22.73
N ALA A 154 38.29 13.32 -21.74
CA ALA A 154 39.69 13.70 -21.69
C ALA A 154 40.39 13.02 -22.87
N SER A 155 40.96 13.86 -23.72
CA SER A 155 41.62 13.53 -24.98
C SER A 155 42.58 12.34 -24.89
N ALA A 156 42.57 11.57 -25.96
CA ALA A 156 43.46 10.46 -26.25
C ALA A 156 44.95 10.81 -26.10
N THR A 157 45.70 9.89 -25.52
CA THR A 157 47.17 9.75 -25.68
C THR A 157 47.44 8.33 -26.18
N PRO A 158 48.35 8.12 -27.15
CA PRO A 158 48.37 6.92 -27.96
C PRO A 158 49.18 5.75 -27.37
N LEU A 159 48.78 4.56 -27.82
CA LEU A 159 49.49 3.27 -27.94
C LEU A 159 50.71 2.98 -27.04
N GLY A 160 50.54 1.98 -26.18
CA GLY A 160 51.62 1.25 -25.50
C GLY A 160 51.23 -0.21 -25.21
N THR A 161 51.30 -1.05 -26.25
CA THR A 161 51.70 -2.47 -26.32
C THR A 161 51.69 -3.35 -25.03
N VAL A 162 50.82 -4.38 -25.08
CA VAL A 162 50.97 -5.82 -24.69
C VAL A 162 51.25 -6.17 -23.21
N ASN A 163 50.33 -6.92 -22.56
CA ASN A 163 50.49 -8.38 -22.36
C ASN A 163 49.23 -9.08 -21.79
N SER A 164 49.13 -10.37 -22.10
CA SER A 164 47.99 -11.29 -21.97
C SER A 164 47.75 -11.89 -20.57
N ASN A 165 46.57 -12.53 -20.47
CA ASN A 165 46.15 -13.61 -19.57
C ASN A 165 45.62 -13.25 -18.16
N ILE A 166 44.33 -13.49 -17.92
CA ILE A 166 43.75 -14.72 -17.30
C ILE A 166 42.22 -14.51 -17.11
N PRO A 167 41.35 -15.49 -17.42
CA PRO A 167 39.92 -15.40 -17.16
C PRO A 167 39.60 -15.56 -15.66
N ARG A 168 38.91 -14.58 -15.07
CA ARG A 168 38.37 -14.69 -13.71
C ARG A 168 36.99 -15.37 -13.74
N PRO A 169 36.76 -16.47 -13.01
CA PRO A 169 35.48 -17.16 -13.02
C PRO A 169 34.37 -16.34 -12.34
N ARG A 170 33.17 -16.41 -12.92
CA ARG A 170 31.91 -15.89 -12.37
C ARG A 170 31.55 -16.74 -11.16
N THR A 171 31.64 -16.18 -9.96
CA THR A 171 31.12 -16.83 -8.75
C THR A 171 29.60 -16.78 -8.80
N SER A 172 28.98 -17.90 -9.15
CA SER A 172 27.59 -18.19 -8.88
C SER A 172 27.36 -18.18 -7.37
N SER A 173 26.57 -17.22 -6.87
CA SER A 173 26.11 -17.22 -5.49
C SER A 173 25.17 -18.40 -5.28
N THR A 174 25.64 -19.42 -4.56
CA THR A 174 24.80 -20.51 -4.08
C THR A 174 23.79 -19.98 -3.06
N PRO A 175 22.55 -20.53 -3.02
CA PRO A 175 21.55 -20.13 -2.05
C PRO A 175 22.04 -20.50 -0.65
N THR A 176 22.37 -19.50 0.16
CA THR A 176 22.81 -19.69 1.53
C THR A 176 21.62 -20.16 2.36
N THR A 177 21.70 -21.37 2.90
CA THR A 177 20.65 -21.95 3.74
C THR A 177 20.51 -21.12 5.02
N ARG A 178 19.31 -20.55 5.26
CA ARG A 178 19.07 -19.68 6.41
C ARG A 178 19.18 -20.47 7.73
N ARG A 179 19.95 -19.93 8.66
CA ARG A 179 20.17 -20.48 10.01
C ARG A 179 19.37 -19.68 11.04
N CYS A 180 18.95 -20.31 12.13
CA CYS A 180 18.26 -19.64 13.23
C CYS A 180 19.20 -18.64 13.93
N GLY A 181 18.76 -17.39 14.14
CA GLY A 181 19.58 -16.36 14.77
C GLY A 181 19.95 -16.61 16.25
N LYS A 182 19.24 -17.53 16.93
CA LYS A 182 19.46 -17.81 18.35
C LYS A 182 20.39 -19.02 18.60
N CYS A 183 20.36 -20.03 17.73
CA CYS A 183 21.14 -21.27 17.92
C CYS A 183 21.98 -21.70 16.70
N GLY A 184 21.89 -21.00 15.57
CA GLY A 184 22.74 -21.24 14.39
C GLY A 184 22.45 -22.51 13.59
N ILE A 185 21.45 -23.30 14.00
CA ILE A 185 21.06 -24.54 13.32
C ILE A 185 20.15 -24.22 12.13
N VAL A 186 20.29 -25.02 11.06
CA VAL A 186 19.50 -24.94 9.83
C VAL A 186 18.22 -25.76 9.99
N GLY A 187 17.07 -25.25 9.54
CA GLY A 187 15.81 -26.03 9.50
C GLY A 187 14.72 -25.62 10.49
N HIS A 188 14.92 -24.59 11.31
CA HIS A 188 13.82 -23.96 12.06
C HIS A 188 13.94 -22.42 12.02
N ILE A 189 12.79 -21.77 11.82
CA ILE A 189 12.61 -20.33 12.01
C ILE A 189 11.99 -20.18 13.40
N GLY A 190 12.67 -19.45 14.28
CA GLY A 190 12.43 -19.48 15.73
C GLY A 190 11.06 -18.96 16.15
N TRP A 191 10.01 -19.76 15.97
CA TRP A 191 8.69 -19.56 16.53
C TRP A 191 8.22 -20.86 17.20
N SER A 192 7.87 -20.71 18.48
CA SER A 192 7.16 -21.65 19.37
C SER A 192 8.01 -22.70 20.09
N ILE A 193 8.07 -22.62 21.43
CA ILE A 193 7.17 -23.38 22.30
C ILE A 193 7.24 -22.81 23.73
N ARG A 194 6.06 -22.71 24.33
CA ARG A 194 5.73 -22.28 25.68
C ARG A 194 6.69 -22.79 26.74
N ASP A 195 6.98 -21.90 27.70
CA ASP A 195 7.60 -22.18 28.98
C ASP A 195 6.93 -23.37 29.67
N ASN A 196 7.73 -24.38 29.95
CA ASN A 196 7.43 -25.41 30.92
C ASN A 196 7.81 -24.85 32.30
N LEU A 197 6.88 -24.14 32.93
CA LEU A 197 6.96 -23.84 34.36
C LEU A 197 6.32 -25.02 35.09
N ASN A 198 7.17 -25.90 35.58
CA ASN A 198 6.82 -26.93 36.53
C ASN A 198 7.68 -26.69 37.78
N PHE A 199 7.11 -26.16 38.87
CA PHE A 199 7.71 -26.27 40.19
C PHE A 199 6.63 -26.17 41.29
N ARG A 200 6.45 -27.33 41.94
CA ARG A 200 6.03 -27.64 43.32
C ARG A 200 4.69 -27.14 43.85
#